data_AF-A0A2T5B2K9-F1
#
_entry.id   AF-A0A2T5B2K9-F1
#
_cell.length_a   1.000
_cell.length_b   1.000
_cell.length_c   1.000
_cell.angle_alpha   90.00
_cell.angle_beta   90.00
_cell.angle_gamma   90.00
#
_symmetry.space_group_name_H-M   'P 1'
#
loop_
_entity.id
_entity.type
_entity.pdbx_description
1 polymer ?
#
loop_
_entity_poly.entity_id
_entity_poly.type
_entity_poly.pdbx_seq_one_letter_code
_entity_poly.pdbx_strand_id
1 'polypeptide(L)'
;MAGDPDDESDGHNLSAGGPARLALGDTRDVVLIDGDVETFGLAEVPDAAAEAFLAKTGWDPRRDSASYAFYRVRPRAVQAWHEQRELAGRHLMRDGVWLV
;
A
#
# COMPACT_ATOMS: atom_id res chain seq x y z
N MET A 1 -8.23 21.25 -27.31
CA MET A 1 -8.03 19.83 -26.95
C MET A 1 -8.25 19.74 -25.45
N ALA A 2 -9.48 19.45 -25.03
CA ALA A 2 -9.81 19.24 -23.62
C ALA A 2 -9.47 17.78 -23.30
N GLY A 3 -8.65 17.55 -22.27
CA GLY A 3 -8.35 16.21 -21.78
C GLY A 3 -9.58 15.61 -21.10
N ASP A 4 -9.83 14.34 -21.37
CA ASP A 4 -10.91 13.54 -20.79
C ASP A 4 -10.68 13.39 -19.27
N PRO A 5 -11.70 13.52 -18.41
CA PRO A 5 -11.54 13.49 -16.95
C PRO A 5 -11.46 12.07 -16.35
N ASP A 6 -11.44 11.03 -17.17
CA ASP A 6 -11.50 9.61 -16.75
C ASP A 6 -10.18 8.85 -17.00
N ASP A 7 -9.02 9.52 -16.96
CA ASP A 7 -7.71 8.86 -16.90
C ASP A 7 -7.46 8.37 -15.46
N GLU A 8 -8.17 7.30 -15.10
CA GLU A 8 -8.27 6.69 -13.78
C GLU A 8 -6.88 6.28 -13.23
N SER A 9 -6.34 7.13 -12.35
CA SER A 9 -4.91 7.30 -12.07
C SER A 9 -4.29 6.40 -11.00
N ASP A 10 -4.94 5.34 -10.53
CA ASP A 10 -4.44 4.65 -9.33
C ASP A 10 -3.41 3.55 -9.64
N GLY A 11 -3.47 2.94 -10.83
CA GLY A 11 -2.54 1.88 -11.23
C GLY A 11 -1.23 2.38 -11.86
N HIS A 12 -1.27 3.45 -12.66
CA HIS A 12 -0.11 3.93 -13.41
C HIS A 12 0.94 4.61 -12.54
N ASN A 13 0.53 5.26 -11.45
CA ASN A 13 1.48 5.93 -10.56
C ASN A 13 2.30 4.93 -9.74
N LEU A 14 1.73 3.75 -9.45
CA LEU A 14 2.42 2.65 -8.75
C LEU A 14 3.25 1.79 -9.71
N SER A 15 2.83 1.66 -10.98
CA SER A 15 3.51 0.79 -11.96
C SER A 15 4.92 1.26 -12.33
N ALA A 16 5.22 2.55 -12.20
CA ALA A 16 6.57 3.11 -12.37
C ALA A 16 7.53 2.78 -11.20
N GLY A 17 7.01 2.24 -10.09
CA GLY A 17 7.72 2.14 -8.82
C GLY A 17 7.93 3.51 -8.16
N GLY A 18 8.09 3.53 -6.84
CA GLY A 18 8.29 4.78 -6.11
C GLY A 18 7.66 4.80 -4.72
N PRO A 19 7.63 5.97 -4.06
CA PRO A 19 7.05 6.10 -2.74
C PRO A 19 5.53 6.00 -2.80
N ALA A 20 4.93 5.29 -1.85
CA ALA A 20 3.51 5.27 -1.59
C ALA A 20 3.22 5.59 -0.12
N ARG A 21 2.03 6.14 0.11
CA ARG A 21 1.46 6.31 1.45
C ARG A 21 0.16 5.52 1.56
N LEU A 22 0.09 4.61 2.53
CA LEU A 22 -1.13 3.92 2.93
C LEU A 22 -1.72 4.63 4.15
N ALA A 23 -3.02 4.90 4.11
CA ALA A 23 -3.78 5.43 5.24
C ALA A 23 -4.81 4.37 5.66
N LEU A 24 -4.71 3.92 6.91
CA LEU A 24 -5.55 2.86 7.48
C LEU A 24 -6.22 3.36 8.76
N GLY A 25 -7.32 2.70 9.12
CA GLY A 25 -8.10 3.02 10.31
C GLY A 25 -9.18 4.06 10.07
N ASP A 26 -9.81 4.53 11.14
CA ASP A 26 -10.89 5.51 11.08
C ASP A 26 -10.38 6.93 11.33
N THR A 27 -11.28 7.92 11.35
CA THR A 27 -10.90 9.34 11.52
C THR A 27 -10.17 9.66 12.81
N ARG A 28 -10.23 8.79 13.81
CA ARG A 28 -9.56 8.96 15.10
C ARG A 28 -8.43 7.97 15.24
N ASP A 29 -8.68 6.68 14.99
CA ASP A 29 -7.66 5.64 15.02
C ASP A 29 -6.91 5.58 13.68
N VAL A 30 -5.89 6.44 13.53
CA VAL A 30 -5.18 6.62 12.26
C VAL A 30 -3.85 5.87 12.27
N VAL A 31 -3.59 5.11 11.21
CA VAL A 31 -2.27 4.56 10.89
C VAL A 31 -1.85 5.05 9.50
N LEU A 32 -0.73 5.77 9.44
CA LEU A 32 -0.09 6.16 8.19
C LEU A 32 1.20 5.36 7.99
N ILE A 33 1.36 4.80 6.79
CA ILE A 33 2.55 4.05 6.39
C ILE A 33 3.13 4.69 5.14
N ASP A 34 4.35 5.20 5.23
CA ASP A 34 5.15 5.56 4.05
C ASP A 34 6.02 4.37 3.68
N GLY A 35 6.12 4.04 2.40
CA GLY A 35 6.95 2.93 1.95
C GLY A 35 7.32 3.00 0.47
N ASP A 36 8.29 2.19 0.11
CA ASP A 36 8.69 2.00 -1.28
C ASP A 36 7.86 0.88 -1.91
N VAL A 37 7.46 1.07 -3.16
CA VAL A 37 6.64 0.12 -3.92
C VAL A 37 7.51 -0.70 -4.86
N GLU A 38 7.30 -2.01 -4.82
CA GLU A 38 7.77 -2.95 -5.81
C GLU A 38 6.57 -3.60 -6.50
N THR A 39 6.57 -3.58 -7.84
CA THR A 39 5.47 -4.05 -8.67
C THR A 39 5.79 -5.44 -9.22
N PHE A 40 4.81 -6.33 -9.17
CA PHE A 40 4.89 -7.69 -9.72
C PHE A 40 3.75 -7.93 -10.70
N GLY A 41 4.06 -8.47 -11.89
CA GLY A 41 3.05 -9.06 -12.75
C GLY A 41 2.42 -10.30 -12.13
N LEU A 42 1.28 -10.75 -12.70
CA LEU A 42 0.52 -11.90 -12.20
C LEU A 42 1.33 -13.21 -12.13
N ALA A 43 2.33 -13.38 -12.99
CA ALA A 43 3.21 -14.56 -13.03
C ALA A 43 4.51 -14.38 -12.24
N GLU A 44 4.84 -13.16 -11.81
CA GLU A 44 6.11 -12.82 -11.15
C GLU A 44 5.96 -12.67 -9.64
N VAL A 45 4.73 -12.47 -9.17
CA VAL A 45 4.44 -12.35 -7.74
C VAL A 45 4.87 -13.64 -7.02
N PRO A 46 5.54 -13.55 -5.85
CA PRO A 46 5.86 -14.73 -5.07
C PRO A 46 4.60 -15.51 -4.67
N ASP A 47 4.58 -16.82 -4.93
CA ASP A 47 3.41 -17.67 -4.68
C ASP A 47 2.87 -17.53 -3.25
N ALA A 48 3.75 -17.55 -2.26
CA ALA A 48 3.35 -17.40 -0.86
C ALA A 48 2.61 -16.08 -0.58
N ALA A 49 2.95 -14.99 -1.27
CA ALA A 49 2.27 -13.71 -1.13
C ALA A 49 0.91 -13.73 -1.82
N ALA A 50 0.80 -14.32 -3.01
CA ALA A 50 -0.47 -14.45 -3.73
C ALA A 50 -1.46 -15.37 -2.99
N GLU A 51 -1.00 -16.50 -2.45
CA GLU A 51 -1.82 -17.39 -1.62
C GLU A 51 -2.28 -16.70 -0.32
N ALA A 52 -1.40 -15.95 0.34
CA ALA A 52 -1.77 -15.18 1.52
C ALA A 52 -2.80 -14.08 1.19
N PHE A 53 -2.67 -13.43 0.03
CA PHE A 53 -3.65 -12.46 -0.44
C PHE A 53 -5.01 -13.12 -0.68
N LEU A 54 -5.07 -14.23 -1.42
CA LEU A 54 -6.30 -15.00 -1.66
C LEU A 54 -6.94 -15.43 -0.34
N ALA A 55 -6.16 -15.97 0.60
CA ALA A 55 -6.67 -16.39 1.91
C ALA A 55 -7.24 -15.21 2.71
N LYS A 56 -6.67 -14.01 2.55
CA LYS A 56 -7.09 -12.81 3.28
C LYS A 56 -8.30 -12.10 2.66
N THR A 57 -8.39 -12.07 1.34
CA THR A 57 -9.39 -11.26 0.60
C THR A 57 -10.48 -12.10 -0.06
N GLY A 58 -10.25 -13.41 -0.26
CA GLY A 58 -11.13 -14.30 -1.02
C GLY A 58 -11.02 -14.14 -2.53
N TRP A 59 -10.08 -13.33 -3.02
CA TRP A 59 -9.93 -13.02 -4.43
C TRP A 59 -8.51 -13.31 -4.93
N ASP A 60 -8.41 -13.99 -6.08
CA ASP A 60 -7.15 -14.27 -6.76
C ASP A 60 -7.07 -13.50 -8.08
N PRO A 61 -6.35 -12.36 -8.12
CA PRO A 61 -6.16 -11.58 -9.34
C PRO A 61 -5.53 -12.37 -10.50
N ARG A 62 -4.78 -13.44 -10.21
CA ARG A 62 -4.12 -14.28 -11.24
C ARG A 62 -5.12 -15.12 -12.05
N ARG A 63 -6.35 -15.28 -11.54
CA ARG A 63 -7.42 -16.08 -12.16
C ARG A 63 -8.48 -15.21 -12.86
N ASP A 64 -8.33 -13.89 -12.80
CA ASP A 64 -9.22 -12.94 -13.43
C ASP A 64 -8.72 -12.58 -14.85
N SER A 65 -9.62 -12.10 -15.70
CA SER A 65 -9.36 -11.70 -17.08
C SER A 65 -8.91 -10.24 -17.23
N ALA A 66 -9.06 -9.42 -16.19
CA ALA A 66 -8.58 -8.05 -16.19
C ALA A 66 -7.07 -7.95 -15.96
N SER A 67 -6.46 -6.89 -16.48
CA SER A 67 -5.01 -6.63 -16.35
C SER A 67 -4.69 -6.10 -14.96
N TYR A 68 -4.36 -7.00 -14.02
CA TYR A 68 -3.96 -6.65 -12.66
C TYR A 68 -2.45 -6.78 -12.44
N ALA A 69 -1.96 -6.09 -11.41
CA ALA A 69 -0.60 -6.23 -10.88
C ALA A 69 -0.65 -6.30 -9.35
N PHE A 70 0.37 -6.89 -8.75
CA PHE A 70 0.56 -6.89 -7.30
C PHE A 70 1.56 -5.80 -6.91
N TYR A 71 1.27 -5.08 -5.82
CA TYR A 71 2.14 -4.04 -5.29
C TYR A 71 2.58 -4.41 -3.88
N ARG A 72 3.89 -4.60 -3.69
CA ARG A 72 4.50 -4.82 -2.39
C ARG A 72 5.00 -3.49 -1.85
N VAL A 73 4.39 -3.02 -0.77
CA VAL A 73 4.86 -1.82 -0.05
C VAL A 73 5.81 -2.24 1.07
N ARG A 74 7.05 -1.76 1.03
CA ARG A 74 8.03 -1.93 2.11
C ARG A 74 8.02 -0.68 3.01
N PRO A 75 7.56 -0.77 4.27
CA PRO A 75 7.49 0.40 5.16
C PRO A 75 8.87 1.05 5.41
N ARG A 76 8.89 2.38 5.33
CA ARG A 76 10.01 3.27 5.68
C ARG A 76 9.67 4.14 6.89
N ALA A 77 8.42 4.54 7.05
CA ALA A 77 7.93 5.22 8.25
C ALA A 77 6.52 4.73 8.60
N VAL A 78 6.26 4.63 9.90
CA VAL A 78 4.93 4.28 10.44
C VAL A 78 4.57 5.30 11.49
N GLN A 79 3.40 5.92 11.34
CA GLN A 79 2.81 6.80 12.33
C GLN A 79 1.46 6.22 12.77
N ALA A 80 1.18 6.24 14.06
CA ALA A 80 -0.11 5.86 14.61
C ALA A 80 -0.53 6.80 15.74
N TRP A 81 -1.80 7.18 15.78
CA TRP A 81 -2.38 7.97 16.87
C TRP A 81 -3.90 7.80 16.89
N HIS A 82 -4.51 7.87 18.07
CA HIS A 82 -5.97 7.90 18.23
C HIS A 82 -6.50 9.33 18.48
N GLU A 83 -5.80 10.15 19.26
CA GLU A 83 -6.23 11.51 19.61
C GLU A 83 -5.06 12.48 19.62
N GLN A 84 -5.36 13.78 19.72
CA GLN A 84 -4.37 14.85 19.69
C GLN A 84 -3.20 14.67 20.68
N ARG A 85 -3.47 14.09 21.87
CA ARG A 85 -2.44 13.82 22.90
C ARG A 85 -1.34 12.86 22.42
N GLU A 86 -1.66 11.99 21.46
CA GLU A 86 -0.75 10.97 20.91
C GLU A 86 0.00 11.47 19.67
N LEU A 87 -0.34 12.66 19.15
CA LEU A 87 0.43 13.26 18.05
C LEU A 87 1.90 13.44 18.42
N ALA A 88 2.17 13.80 19.68
CA ALA A 88 3.50 13.70 20.25
C ALA A 88 3.79 12.21 20.54
N GLY A 89 4.80 11.65 19.88
CA GLY A 89 5.13 10.23 20.00
C GLY A 89 4.53 9.31 18.95
N ARG A 90 3.68 9.82 18.03
CA ARG A 90 3.04 9.03 16.97
C ARG A 90 3.96 8.20 16.07
N HIS A 91 5.25 8.51 15.99
CA HIS A 91 6.15 7.75 15.12
C HIS A 91 6.52 6.43 15.80
N LEU A 92 6.18 5.33 15.16
CA LEU A 92 6.52 3.98 15.60
C LEU A 92 7.68 3.39 14.79
N MET A 93 7.91 3.90 13.58
CA MET A 93 9.03 3.51 12.72
C MET A 93 9.63 4.71 12.02
N ARG A 94 10.96 4.73 11.91
CA ARG A 94 11.73 5.68 11.08
C ARG A 94 12.80 4.94 10.30
N ASP A 95 13.02 5.33 9.05
CA ASP A 95 14.02 4.75 8.16
C ASP A 95 13.96 3.21 8.06
N GLY A 96 12.75 2.65 8.13
CA GLY A 96 12.50 1.21 8.07
C GLY A 96 12.82 0.45 9.36
N VAL A 97 13.11 1.18 10.45
CA VAL A 97 13.46 0.63 11.77
C VAL A 97 12.39 0.99 12.78
N TRP A 98 11.86 -0.02 13.47
CA TRP A 98 10.93 0.18 14.57
C TRP A 98 11.62 0.91 15.73
N LEU A 99 10.96 1.93 16.26
CA LEU A 99 11.40 2.63 17.46
C LEU A 99 11.02 1.77 18.67
N VAL A 100 12.00 1.47 19.52
CA VAL A 100 11.85 0.70 20.77
C VAL A 100 11.61 1.66 21.92
#